data_AF-A0A9W5Z0L4-F1
#
_entry.id   AF-A0A9W5Z0L4-F1
#
_cell.length_a   1.000
_cell.length_b   1.000
_cell.length_c   1.000
_cell.angle_alpha   90.00
_cell.angle_beta   90.00
_cell.angle_gamma   90.00
#
_symmetry.space_group_name_H-M   'P 1'
#
loop_
_entity.id
_entity.type
_entity.pdbx_description
1 polymer ?
#
loop_
_entity_poly.entity_id
_entity_poly.type
_entity_poly.pdbx_seq_one_letter_code
_entity_poly.pdbx_strand_id
1 'polypeptide(L)'
;MSSSPSGPCANCGKHTTLQCGACKGAPEYFPGDTTSIFYCGATCQRAHRTVHKPDCMNMTRRKKLLRTAIIAKEAFLVYRAAEYDVELSKIEKRGDTLYLYDNQKNLDIPCRRGPFPEHLTADPEHRAAALTWFQCDAAPALTSRLVRKILKDVPCEIVMFGLRVGKPRFTTQVIPGPDSPNIPSLDSATMPHVVLKVDLRLSFGTESWILDLTGAQYGFQDVLVPFLKYTHDKECDVVSGAESFEITETSDLDSVIKKFTGVRRAILCAERPARLRFAAFVDRIDKNILDGSMDIFENKLGAFRLALKQHMSSGSRRS
;
A
#
# COMPACT_ATOMS: atom_id res chain seq x y z
N MET A 1 15.89 -26.35 4.24
CA MET A 1 16.33 -25.85 2.92
C MET A 1 15.35 -26.36 1.89
N SER A 2 14.45 -25.52 1.38
CA SER A 2 13.53 -25.93 0.32
C SER A 2 14.29 -26.02 -1.00
N SER A 3 14.19 -27.14 -1.70
CA SER A 3 14.77 -27.31 -3.03
C SER A 3 14.24 -26.22 -3.97
N SER A 4 15.11 -25.68 -4.82
CA SER A 4 14.67 -24.74 -5.85
C SER A 4 13.66 -25.42 -6.77
N PRO A 5 12.54 -24.76 -7.12
CA PRO A 5 11.55 -25.35 -8.01
C PRO A 5 12.21 -25.72 -9.33
N SER A 6 11.90 -26.93 -9.81
CA SER A 6 12.47 -27.51 -11.02
C SER A 6 11.37 -28.14 -11.86
N GLY A 7 11.53 -28.15 -13.18
CA GLY A 7 10.55 -28.72 -14.08
C GLY A 7 11.12 -29.03 -15.47
N PRO A 8 10.34 -29.65 -16.34
CA PRO A 8 10.73 -29.87 -17.73
C PRO A 8 10.77 -28.53 -18.49
N CYS A 9 11.77 -28.36 -19.34
CA CYS A 9 11.85 -27.25 -20.28
C CYS A 9 10.62 -27.27 -21.19
N ALA A 10 9.87 -26.17 -21.25
CA ALA A 10 8.64 -26.07 -22.02
C ALA A 10 8.83 -26.25 -23.54
N ASN A 11 10.07 -26.15 -24.04
CA ASN A 11 10.38 -26.34 -25.45
C ASN A 11 10.89 -27.76 -25.78
N CYS A 12 11.75 -28.34 -24.94
CA CYS A 12 12.49 -29.58 -25.29
C CYS A 12 12.39 -30.70 -24.25
N GLY A 13 11.62 -30.51 -23.18
CA GLY A 13 11.39 -31.51 -22.12
C GLY A 13 12.56 -31.72 -21.14
N LYS A 14 13.78 -31.24 -21.44
CA LYS A 14 14.93 -31.39 -20.54
C LYS A 14 14.69 -30.76 -19.18
N HIS A 15 15.04 -31.46 -18.11
CA HIS A 15 14.91 -30.96 -16.74
C HIS A 15 15.77 -29.70 -16.51
N THR A 16 15.23 -28.70 -15.82
CA THR A 16 15.89 -27.42 -15.53
C THR A 16 15.28 -26.74 -14.31
N THR A 17 16.04 -25.87 -13.65
CA THR A 17 15.58 -24.98 -12.58
C THR A 17 15.35 -23.55 -13.06
N LEU A 18 15.75 -23.23 -14.29
CA LEU A 18 15.65 -21.88 -14.83
C LEU A 18 14.21 -21.57 -15.26
N GLN A 19 13.59 -20.65 -14.54
CA GLN A 19 12.25 -20.14 -14.81
C GLN A 19 12.29 -18.89 -15.70
N CYS A 20 11.20 -18.61 -16.40
CA CYS A 20 11.04 -17.37 -17.13
C CYS A 20 11.05 -16.16 -16.18
N GLY A 21 12.11 -15.34 -16.22
CA GLY A 21 12.26 -14.18 -15.33
C GLY A 21 11.20 -13.09 -15.54
N ALA A 22 10.54 -13.06 -16.70
CA ALA A 22 9.50 -12.09 -17.01
C ALA A 22 8.19 -12.36 -16.24
N CYS A 23 7.73 -13.62 -16.18
CA CYS A 23 6.49 -13.99 -15.49
C CYS A 23 6.67 -14.57 -14.09
N LYS A 24 7.88 -15.03 -13.72
CA LYS A 24 8.15 -15.52 -12.35
C LYS A 24 7.81 -14.45 -11.31
N GLY A 25 7.13 -14.87 -10.24
CA GLY A 25 6.75 -14.02 -9.11
C GLY A 25 5.52 -13.16 -9.35
N ALA A 26 4.72 -13.48 -10.37
CA ALA A 26 3.38 -12.90 -10.50
C ALA A 26 2.46 -13.44 -9.39
N PRO A 27 1.57 -12.62 -8.81
CA PRO A 27 0.57 -13.09 -7.85
C PRO A 27 -0.51 -13.94 -8.53
N GLU A 28 -1.09 -14.84 -7.75
CA GLU A 28 -2.26 -15.64 -8.13
C GLU A 28 -3.53 -14.79 -8.08
N TYR A 29 -4.39 -14.96 -9.10
CA TYR A 29 -5.74 -14.41 -9.07
C TYR A 29 -6.75 -15.46 -8.61
N PHE A 30 -6.65 -16.66 -9.18
CA PHE A 30 -7.23 -17.88 -8.65
C PHE A 30 -6.13 -18.82 -8.11
N PRO A 31 -6.42 -19.63 -7.08
CA PRO A 31 -5.47 -20.61 -6.57
C PRO A 31 -4.88 -21.47 -7.69
N GLY A 32 -3.55 -21.46 -7.83
CA GLY A 32 -2.82 -22.26 -8.82
C GLY A 32 -2.85 -21.75 -10.26
N ASP A 33 -3.41 -20.57 -10.55
CA ASP A 33 -3.47 -20.02 -11.91
C ASP A 33 -2.13 -19.40 -12.39
N THR A 34 -1.12 -19.36 -11.52
CA THR A 34 0.24 -18.99 -11.89
C THR A 34 1.06 -20.23 -12.23
N THR A 35 1.25 -20.50 -13.52
CA THR A 35 2.08 -21.63 -13.95
C THR A 35 3.55 -21.23 -14.05
N SER A 36 4.41 -21.95 -13.34
CA SER A 36 5.86 -21.83 -13.50
C SER A 36 6.30 -22.39 -14.86
N ILE A 37 6.81 -21.53 -15.73
CA ILE A 37 7.35 -21.93 -17.04
C ILE A 37 8.88 -22.00 -16.95
N PHE A 38 9.43 -23.15 -17.35
CA PHE A 38 10.85 -23.49 -17.26
C PHE A 38 11.50 -23.58 -18.63
N TYR A 39 12.77 -23.17 -18.73
CA TYR A 39 13.57 -23.28 -19.94
C TYR A 39 14.99 -23.74 -19.59
N CYS A 40 15.58 -24.64 -20.39
CA CYS A 40 16.98 -25.03 -20.19
C CYS A 40 17.98 -23.96 -20.68
N GLY A 41 17.50 -22.87 -21.29
CA GLY A 41 18.31 -21.76 -21.76
C GLY A 41 17.56 -20.82 -22.71
N ALA A 42 18.20 -19.70 -23.05
CA ALA A 42 17.61 -18.63 -23.87
C ALA A 42 17.17 -19.10 -25.26
N THR A 43 17.83 -20.08 -25.86
CA THR A 43 17.44 -20.64 -27.16
C THR A 43 16.07 -21.31 -27.09
N CYS A 44 15.83 -22.16 -26.09
CA CYS A 44 14.53 -22.79 -25.88
C CYS A 44 13.43 -21.77 -25.53
N GLN A 45 13.77 -20.74 -24.74
CA GLN A 45 12.84 -19.67 -24.44
C GLN A 45 12.43 -18.88 -25.69
N ARG A 46 13.38 -18.58 -26.58
CA ARG A 46 13.08 -17.89 -27.85
C ARG A 46 12.24 -18.74 -28.78
N ALA A 47 12.53 -20.04 -28.87
CA ALA A 47 11.77 -20.98 -29.69
C ALA A 47 10.30 -21.10 -29.22
N HIS A 48 10.06 -21.17 -27.92
CA HIS A 48 8.71 -21.27 -27.34
C HIS A 48 8.00 -19.89 -27.19
N ARG A 49 8.64 -18.79 -27.60
CA ARG A 49 8.16 -17.43 -27.30
C ARG A 49 6.79 -17.15 -27.90
N THR A 50 6.49 -17.62 -29.12
CA THR A 50 5.21 -17.34 -29.79
C THR A 50 4.01 -17.91 -29.02
N VAL A 51 4.18 -19.11 -28.45
CA VAL A 51 3.17 -19.78 -27.61
C VAL A 51 3.09 -19.13 -26.23
N HIS A 52 4.23 -18.89 -25.58
CA HIS A 52 4.26 -18.39 -24.21
C HIS A 52 3.92 -16.90 -24.06
N LYS A 53 4.12 -16.07 -25.09
CA LYS A 53 4.09 -14.60 -24.98
C LYS A 53 2.78 -14.05 -24.40
N PRO A 54 1.57 -14.47 -24.82
CA PRO A 54 0.32 -13.95 -24.27
C PRO A 54 0.23 -14.13 -22.74
N ASP A 55 0.45 -15.35 -22.25
CA ASP A 55 0.41 -15.65 -20.81
C ASP A 55 1.52 -14.95 -20.05
N CYS A 56 2.73 -14.90 -20.63
CA CYS A 56 3.86 -14.18 -20.07
C CYS A 56 3.54 -12.69 -19.86
N MET A 57 2.83 -12.07 -20.80
CA MET A 57 2.41 -10.67 -20.70
C MET A 57 1.38 -10.48 -19.59
N ASN A 58 0.40 -11.38 -19.46
CA ASN A 58 -0.60 -11.31 -18.38
C ASN A 58 0.09 -11.39 -17.00
N MET A 59 0.97 -12.37 -16.80
CA MET A 59 1.74 -12.52 -15.56
C MET A 59 2.67 -11.33 -15.29
N THR A 60 3.29 -10.77 -16.34
CA THR A 60 4.10 -9.56 -16.21
C THR A 60 3.27 -8.38 -15.72
N ARG A 61 2.03 -8.23 -16.22
CA ARG A 61 1.10 -7.18 -15.76
C ARG A 61 0.72 -7.37 -14.30
N ARG A 62 0.32 -8.59 -13.89
CA ARG A 62 0.04 -8.92 -12.48
C ARG A 62 1.24 -8.62 -11.57
N LYS A 63 2.45 -9.00 -11.99
CA LYS A 63 3.69 -8.72 -11.26
C LYS A 63 3.94 -7.21 -11.11
N LYS A 64 3.75 -6.43 -12.18
CA LYS A 64 3.89 -4.96 -12.13
C LYS A 64 2.87 -4.35 -11.17
N LEU A 65 1.64 -4.84 -11.16
CA LEU A 65 0.61 -4.40 -10.22
C LEU A 65 1.02 -4.69 -8.76
N LEU A 66 1.47 -5.91 -8.46
CA LEU A 66 1.98 -6.27 -7.12
C LEU A 66 3.14 -5.38 -6.68
N ARG A 67 4.14 -5.20 -7.54
CA ARG A 67 5.31 -4.37 -7.23
C ARG A 67 4.92 -2.90 -7.01
N THR A 68 3.93 -2.40 -7.75
CA THR A 68 3.38 -1.06 -7.53
C THR A 68 2.69 -0.96 -6.18
N ALA A 69 1.87 -1.95 -5.82
CA ALA A 69 1.19 -2.03 -4.54
C ALA A 69 2.18 -1.99 -3.37
N ILE A 70 3.26 -2.78 -3.45
CA ILE A 70 4.35 -2.80 -2.46
C ILE A 70 4.99 -1.41 -2.35
N ILE A 71 5.43 -0.81 -3.47
CA ILE A 71 6.07 0.51 -3.46
C ILE A 71 5.13 1.58 -2.89
N ALA A 72 3.86 1.57 -3.26
CA ALA A 72 2.87 2.54 -2.78
C ALA A 72 2.66 2.43 -1.26
N LYS A 73 2.53 1.20 -0.74
CA LYS A 73 2.43 0.96 0.71
C LYS A 73 3.68 1.41 1.45
N GLU A 74 4.87 1.07 0.95
CA GLU A 74 6.13 1.52 1.54
C GLU A 74 6.28 3.04 1.50
N ALA A 75 5.93 3.68 0.39
CA ALA A 75 5.98 5.14 0.25
C ALA A 75 5.05 5.81 1.27
N PHE A 76 3.83 5.30 1.41
CA PHE A 76 2.85 5.78 2.37
C PHE A 76 3.34 5.60 3.82
N LEU A 77 3.83 4.41 4.17
CA LEU A 77 4.35 4.13 5.52
C LEU A 77 5.57 4.98 5.87
N VAL A 78 6.48 5.22 4.92
CA VAL A 78 7.63 6.11 5.14
C VAL A 78 7.19 7.57 5.33
N TYR A 79 6.22 8.04 4.53
CA TYR A 79 5.62 9.36 4.74
C TYR A 79 5.01 9.48 6.13
N ARG A 80 4.14 8.53 6.51
CA ARG A 80 3.49 8.50 7.83
C ARG A 80 4.48 8.41 8.97
N ALA A 81 5.58 7.68 8.80
CA ALA A 81 6.61 7.58 9.82
C ALA A 81 7.44 8.87 9.97
N ALA A 82 7.50 9.73 8.95
CA ALA A 82 8.23 11.00 9.00
C ALA A 82 7.34 12.17 9.47
N GLU A 83 6.05 12.11 9.17
CA GLU A 83 5.06 13.17 9.41
C GLU A 83 3.95 12.67 10.35
N TYR A 84 4.31 11.84 11.32
CA TYR A 84 3.40 11.27 12.29
C TYR A 84 2.83 12.38 13.18
N ASP A 85 1.53 12.34 13.41
CA ASP A 85 0.73 13.43 13.97
C ASP A 85 -0.12 13.02 15.17
N VAL A 86 0.13 11.82 15.72
CA VAL A 86 -0.49 11.33 16.96
C VAL A 86 0.57 11.26 18.06
N GLU A 87 0.31 11.87 19.21
CA GLU A 87 1.27 11.92 20.32
C GLU A 87 1.12 10.68 21.21
N LEU A 88 1.72 9.56 20.81
CA LEU A 88 1.57 8.31 21.57
C LEU A 88 2.46 8.24 22.82
N SER A 89 1.91 7.78 23.95
CA SER A 89 2.69 7.33 25.12
C SER A 89 3.02 5.85 25.08
N LYS A 90 2.14 5.04 24.48
CA LYS A 90 2.22 3.59 24.57
C LYS A 90 1.48 2.93 23.42
N ILE A 91 2.01 1.79 22.95
CA ILE A 91 1.34 0.87 22.06
C ILE A 91 1.26 -0.47 22.78
N GLU A 92 0.07 -1.04 22.89
CA GLU A 92 -0.13 -2.29 23.63
C GLU A 92 -1.20 -3.15 22.99
N LYS A 93 -0.87 -4.41 22.71
CA LYS A 93 -1.88 -5.40 22.30
C LYS A 93 -2.44 -6.11 23.53
N ARG A 94 -3.77 -6.14 23.67
CA ARG A 94 -4.47 -6.98 24.67
C ARG A 94 -5.56 -7.76 23.96
N GLY A 95 -5.41 -9.08 23.92
CA GLY A 95 -6.28 -9.94 23.10
C GLY A 95 -6.23 -9.51 21.63
N ASP A 96 -7.42 -9.34 21.04
CA ASP A 96 -7.59 -8.93 19.64
C ASP A 96 -7.72 -7.42 19.47
N THR A 97 -7.22 -6.63 20.41
CA THR A 97 -7.21 -5.17 20.32
C THR A 97 -5.82 -4.60 20.49
N LEU A 98 -5.41 -3.76 19.53
CA LEU A 98 -4.22 -2.93 19.60
C LEU A 98 -4.61 -1.53 20.11
N TYR A 99 -4.15 -1.21 21.32
CA TYR A 99 -4.38 0.08 21.96
C TYR A 99 -3.25 1.04 21.64
N LEU A 100 -3.62 2.20 21.11
CA LEU A 100 -2.76 3.36 20.89
C LEU A 100 -3.10 4.41 21.95
N TYR A 101 -2.23 4.61 22.93
CA TYR A 101 -2.48 5.56 24.01
C TYR A 101 -2.07 6.96 23.56
N ASP A 102 -3.05 7.81 23.31
CA ASP A 102 -2.86 9.17 22.85
C ASP A 102 -2.71 10.14 24.04
N ASN A 103 -1.59 10.84 24.10
CA ASN A 103 -1.31 11.86 25.11
C ASN A 103 -1.79 13.26 24.70
N GLN A 104 -2.43 13.42 23.55
CA GLN A 104 -2.88 14.73 23.11
C GLN A 104 -3.90 15.32 24.08
N LYS A 105 -3.49 16.38 24.78
CA LYS A 105 -4.28 17.02 25.84
C LYS A 105 -5.36 17.96 25.33
N ASN A 106 -5.20 18.50 24.13
CA ASN A 106 -6.13 19.49 23.57
C ASN A 106 -6.17 19.37 22.04
N LEU A 107 -7.36 19.15 21.49
CA LEU A 107 -7.59 19.04 20.03
C LEU A 107 -7.58 20.39 19.30
N ASP A 108 -7.64 21.50 20.04
CA ASP A 108 -7.47 22.85 19.53
C ASP A 108 -6.01 23.34 19.65
N ILE A 109 -5.06 22.43 19.90
CA ILE A 109 -3.63 22.69 19.77
C ILE A 109 -3.13 21.89 18.56
N PRO A 110 -2.38 22.50 17.63
CA PRO A 110 -1.77 21.75 16.54
C PRO A 110 -0.92 20.60 17.06
N CYS A 111 -1.20 19.39 16.56
CA CYS A 111 -0.39 18.23 16.86
C CYS A 111 1.06 18.51 16.45
N ARG A 112 2.01 18.12 17.30
CA ARG A 112 3.42 18.12 16.91
C ARG A 112 3.62 17.04 15.86
N ARG A 113 3.76 17.45 14.59
CA ARG A 113 4.16 16.53 13.52
C ARG A 113 5.63 16.19 13.64
N GLY A 114 5.95 14.92 13.47
CA GLY A 114 7.33 14.47 13.59
C GLY A 114 7.50 12.98 13.34
N PRO A 115 8.69 12.46 13.65
CA PRO A 115 8.95 11.04 13.44
C PRO A 115 8.06 10.19 14.35
N PHE A 116 7.62 9.05 13.81
CA PHE A 116 6.95 8.02 14.58
C PHE A 116 7.84 7.58 15.76
N PRO A 117 7.29 7.41 16.98
CA PRO A 117 8.06 7.01 18.15
C PRO A 117 8.42 5.52 18.09
N GLU A 118 9.47 5.18 17.33
CA GLU A 118 9.91 3.80 17.06
C GLU A 118 10.20 2.97 18.34
N HIS A 119 10.46 3.62 19.47
CA HIS A 119 10.71 2.94 20.75
C HIS A 119 9.44 2.35 21.39
N LEU A 120 8.24 2.73 20.95
CA LEU A 120 6.98 2.25 21.53
C LEU A 120 6.60 0.85 21.07
N THR A 121 7.14 0.36 19.96
CA THR A 121 6.91 -1.02 19.51
C THR A 121 8.03 -1.50 18.58
N ALA A 122 8.51 -2.71 18.81
CA ALA A 122 9.40 -3.42 17.89
C ALA A 122 8.64 -4.34 16.91
N ASP A 123 7.32 -4.49 17.11
CA ASP A 123 6.48 -5.34 16.28
C ASP A 123 6.11 -4.61 14.98
N PRO A 124 6.50 -5.14 13.80
CA PRO A 124 6.24 -4.49 12.52
C PRO A 124 4.75 -4.39 12.18
N GLU A 125 3.92 -5.33 12.64
CA GLU A 125 2.47 -5.31 12.43
C GLU A 125 1.81 -4.23 13.28
N HIS A 126 2.19 -4.11 14.56
CA HIS A 126 1.70 -3.03 15.42
C HIS A 126 2.14 -1.65 14.92
N ARG A 127 3.41 -1.55 14.48
CA ARG A 127 3.95 -0.33 13.87
C ARG A 127 3.15 0.06 12.63
N ALA A 128 2.91 -0.87 11.71
CA ALA A 128 2.15 -0.60 10.50
C ALA A 128 0.71 -0.16 10.83
N ALA A 129 0.04 -0.86 11.75
CA ALA A 129 -1.31 -0.52 12.20
C ALA A 129 -1.40 0.90 12.76
N ALA A 130 -0.45 1.29 13.63
CA ALA A 130 -0.39 2.63 14.21
C ALA A 130 -0.13 3.73 13.17
N LEU A 131 0.67 3.46 12.14
CA LEU A 131 0.93 4.40 11.04
C LEU A 131 -0.27 4.58 10.10
N THR A 132 -1.07 3.52 9.93
CA THR A 132 -2.20 3.49 8.99
C THR A 132 -3.54 3.83 9.62
N TRP A 133 -3.62 3.88 10.95
CA TRP A 133 -4.88 4.12 11.68
C TRP A 133 -5.55 5.41 11.22
N PHE A 134 -6.78 5.27 10.70
CA PHE A 134 -7.61 6.38 10.24
C PHE A 134 -7.01 7.20 9.09
N GLN A 135 -6.20 6.56 8.25
CA GLN A 135 -5.54 7.20 7.10
C GLN A 135 -6.03 6.68 5.73
N CYS A 136 -7.16 5.95 5.70
CA CYS A 136 -7.63 5.30 4.48
C CYS A 136 -8.01 6.30 3.36
N ASP A 137 -8.42 7.52 3.68
CA ASP A 137 -8.63 8.61 2.70
C ASP A 137 -7.33 9.26 2.23
N ALA A 138 -6.38 9.48 3.16
CA ALA A 138 -5.11 10.14 2.87
C ALA A 138 -4.19 9.26 2.01
N ALA A 139 -4.22 7.94 2.19
CA ALA A 139 -3.34 7.01 1.50
C ALA A 139 -3.50 7.03 -0.04
N PRO A 140 -4.73 6.92 -0.60
CA PRO A 140 -5.00 7.17 -2.01
C PRO A 140 -4.48 8.52 -2.50
N ALA A 141 -4.78 9.62 -1.78
CA ALA A 141 -4.38 10.96 -2.20
C ALA A 141 -2.86 11.09 -2.32
N LEU A 142 -2.14 10.76 -1.24
CA LEU A 142 -0.68 10.81 -1.17
C LEU A 142 -0.02 9.96 -2.25
N THR A 143 -0.52 8.74 -2.48
CA THR A 143 0.13 7.79 -3.41
C THR A 143 -0.37 7.92 -4.85
N SER A 144 -1.40 8.73 -5.11
CA SER A 144 -2.06 8.84 -6.41
C SER A 144 -1.11 9.10 -7.58
N ARG A 145 -0.27 10.13 -7.47
CA ARG A 145 0.74 10.44 -8.48
C ARG A 145 1.74 9.31 -8.69
N LEU A 146 2.20 8.66 -7.62
CA LEU A 146 3.17 7.56 -7.69
C LEU A 146 2.57 6.36 -8.41
N VAL A 147 1.37 5.93 -8.01
CA VAL A 147 0.65 4.79 -8.59
C VAL A 147 0.35 5.05 -10.06
N ARG A 148 -0.23 6.21 -10.41
CA ARG A 148 -0.52 6.58 -11.82
C ARG A 148 0.74 6.65 -12.67
N LYS A 149 1.83 7.21 -12.13
CA LYS A 149 3.11 7.33 -12.85
C LYS A 149 3.72 5.96 -13.16
N ILE A 150 3.73 5.06 -12.17
CA ILE A 150 4.34 3.74 -12.29
C ILE A 150 3.49 2.79 -13.17
N LEU A 151 2.16 2.91 -13.12
CA LEU A 151 1.24 2.08 -13.89
C LEU A 151 0.84 2.67 -15.26
N LYS A 152 1.42 3.80 -15.68
CA LYS A 152 1.05 4.50 -16.93
C LYS A 152 0.96 3.59 -18.17
N ASP A 153 1.85 2.61 -18.27
CA ASP A 153 1.92 1.67 -19.41
C ASP A 153 1.27 0.30 -19.11
N VAL A 154 0.60 0.16 -17.96
CA VAL A 154 -0.17 -1.02 -17.60
C VAL A 154 -1.63 -0.74 -17.94
N PRO A 155 -2.29 -1.58 -18.76
CA PRO A 155 -3.67 -1.33 -19.16
C PRO A 155 -4.62 -1.67 -18.00
N CYS A 156 -4.80 -0.72 -17.09
CA CYS A 156 -5.70 -0.85 -15.96
C CYS A 156 -6.51 0.41 -15.74
N GLU A 157 -7.65 0.24 -15.09
CA GLU A 157 -8.44 1.32 -14.51
C GLU A 157 -8.34 1.26 -13.00
N ILE A 158 -8.25 2.41 -12.34
CA ILE A 158 -8.10 2.52 -10.89
C ILE A 158 -9.17 3.46 -10.37
N VAL A 159 -9.91 2.99 -9.37
CA VAL A 159 -10.94 3.77 -8.68
C VAL A 159 -10.73 3.67 -7.17
N MET A 160 -11.12 4.72 -6.45
CA MET A 160 -11.28 4.65 -5.00
C MET A 160 -12.59 3.92 -4.70
N PHE A 161 -12.58 3.07 -3.69
CA PHE A 161 -13.70 2.17 -3.39
C PHE A 161 -13.89 2.08 -1.88
N GLY A 162 -15.08 2.41 -1.38
CA GLY A 162 -15.40 2.41 0.04
C GLY A 162 -16.10 1.13 0.47
N LEU A 163 -15.59 0.49 1.52
CA LEU A 163 -16.12 -0.73 2.11
C LEU A 163 -16.11 -0.68 3.63
N ARG A 164 -16.92 -1.50 4.31
CA ARG A 164 -16.80 -1.75 5.75
C ARG A 164 -16.17 -3.12 5.92
N VAL A 165 -15.15 -3.22 6.78
CA VAL A 165 -14.50 -4.50 7.09
C VAL A 165 -15.29 -5.21 8.19
N GLY A 166 -15.87 -6.37 7.90
CA GLY A 166 -16.63 -7.15 8.88
C GLY A 166 -15.76 -8.05 9.76
N LYS A 167 -14.62 -8.54 9.24
CA LYS A 167 -13.76 -9.49 9.94
C LYS A 167 -12.30 -9.03 10.05
N PRO A 168 -11.99 -8.07 10.94
CA PRO A 168 -10.60 -7.70 11.22
C PRO A 168 -9.84 -8.84 11.94
N ARG A 169 -8.51 -8.90 11.79
CA ARG A 169 -7.67 -9.81 12.61
C ARG A 169 -7.41 -9.27 14.01
N PHE A 170 -7.40 -7.95 14.14
CA PHE A 170 -7.50 -7.24 15.40
C PHE A 170 -8.08 -5.85 15.15
N THR A 171 -8.64 -5.25 16.19
CA THR A 171 -9.14 -3.87 16.15
C THR A 171 -8.06 -2.92 16.64
N THR A 172 -7.85 -1.80 15.96
CA THR A 172 -6.98 -0.72 16.45
C THR A 172 -7.84 0.35 17.12
N GLN A 173 -7.59 0.60 18.41
CA GLN A 173 -8.31 1.60 19.20
C GLN A 173 -7.36 2.65 19.73
N VAL A 174 -7.72 3.92 19.58
CA VAL A 174 -7.05 5.02 20.28
C VAL A 174 -7.73 5.21 21.63
N ILE A 175 -6.92 5.19 22.69
CA ILE A 175 -7.36 5.53 24.04
C ILE A 175 -6.97 6.99 24.30
N PRO A 176 -7.95 7.90 24.46
CA PRO A 176 -7.65 9.27 24.82
C PRO A 176 -6.94 9.31 26.18
N GLY A 177 -5.98 10.22 26.32
CA GLY A 177 -5.30 10.46 27.59
C GLY A 177 -6.28 10.93 28.68
N PRO A 178 -5.90 10.83 29.95
CA PRO A 178 -6.76 11.22 31.08
C PRO A 178 -7.21 12.69 31.03
N ASP A 179 -6.46 13.54 30.32
CA ASP A 179 -6.76 14.96 30.12
C ASP A 179 -7.57 15.25 28.83
N SER A 180 -7.84 14.24 27.99
CA SER A 180 -8.57 14.42 26.74
C SER A 180 -10.09 14.48 27.01
N PRO A 181 -10.86 15.35 26.31
CA PRO A 181 -12.31 15.28 26.36
C PRO A 181 -12.78 13.85 26.01
N ASN A 182 -13.82 13.37 26.72
CA ASN A 182 -14.47 12.07 26.48
C ASN A 182 -15.05 12.03 25.06
N ILE A 183 -14.19 11.75 24.09
CA ILE A 183 -14.58 11.49 22.71
C ILE A 183 -14.79 9.98 22.63
N PRO A 184 -15.99 9.52 22.22
CA PRO A 184 -16.21 8.10 21.96
C PRO A 184 -15.07 7.61 21.08
N SER A 185 -14.41 6.52 21.49
CA SER A 185 -13.35 5.92 20.69
C SER A 185 -13.90 5.72 19.28
N LEU A 186 -13.27 6.32 18.26
CA LEU A 186 -13.65 6.08 16.88
C LEU A 186 -13.40 4.60 16.62
N ASP A 187 -14.48 3.82 16.58
CA ASP A 187 -14.38 2.41 16.29
C ASP A 187 -14.17 2.23 14.79
N SER A 188 -12.96 1.81 14.43
CA SER A 188 -12.56 1.46 13.07
C SER A 188 -13.49 0.43 12.40
N ALA A 189 -14.28 -0.33 13.17
CA ALA A 189 -15.27 -1.28 12.66
C ALA A 189 -16.53 -0.62 12.08
N THR A 190 -16.85 0.61 12.49
CA THR A 190 -18.08 1.31 12.05
C THR A 190 -17.84 2.25 10.87
N MET A 191 -16.59 2.67 10.67
CA MET A 191 -16.22 3.64 9.65
C MET A 191 -15.96 2.99 8.29
N PRO A 192 -16.38 3.62 7.18
CA PRO A 192 -15.98 3.19 5.85
C PRO A 192 -14.45 3.21 5.72
N HIS A 193 -13.90 2.15 5.16
CA HIS A 193 -12.52 1.99 4.77
C HIS A 193 -12.39 2.22 3.26
N VAL A 194 -11.47 3.09 2.87
CA VAL A 194 -11.18 3.35 1.46
C VAL A 194 -10.01 2.50 0.98
N VAL A 195 -10.22 1.78 -0.12
CA VAL A 195 -9.19 1.02 -0.84
C VAL A 195 -9.14 1.45 -2.30
N LEU A 196 -8.10 1.03 -3.02
CA LEU A 196 -8.07 1.16 -4.47
C LEU A 196 -8.56 -0.14 -5.11
N LYS A 197 -9.59 -0.06 -5.95
CA LYS A 197 -9.98 -1.16 -6.84
C LYS A 197 -9.31 -0.95 -8.20
N VAL A 198 -8.62 -1.97 -8.67
CA VAL A 198 -7.86 -1.96 -9.93
C VAL A 198 -8.42 -3.01 -10.87
N ASP A 199 -9.00 -2.56 -11.98
CA ASP A 199 -9.46 -3.42 -13.07
C ASP A 199 -8.34 -3.56 -14.11
N LEU A 200 -7.61 -4.67 -14.02
CA LEU A 200 -6.44 -4.98 -14.84
C LEU A 200 -6.87 -5.72 -16.12
N ARG A 201 -6.64 -5.10 -17.28
CA ARG A 201 -6.97 -5.69 -18.58
C ARG A 201 -5.90 -6.70 -18.97
N LEU A 202 -6.31 -7.94 -19.23
CA LEU A 202 -5.45 -9.01 -19.70
C LEU A 202 -5.64 -9.24 -21.20
N SER A 203 -4.95 -10.25 -21.74
CA SER A 203 -5.17 -10.69 -23.12
C SER A 203 -6.60 -11.24 -23.32
N PHE A 204 -7.19 -11.82 -22.27
CA PHE A 204 -8.55 -12.32 -22.26
C PHE A 204 -9.25 -11.84 -20.99
N GLY A 205 -10.18 -10.90 -21.13
CA GLY A 205 -10.95 -10.35 -20.02
C GLY A 205 -10.18 -9.38 -19.12
N THR A 206 -10.77 -9.17 -17.94
CA THR A 206 -10.32 -8.20 -16.93
C THR A 206 -10.32 -8.88 -15.57
N GLU A 207 -9.29 -8.62 -14.78
CA GLU A 207 -9.18 -9.05 -13.39
C GLU A 207 -9.36 -7.85 -12.47
N SER A 208 -10.18 -7.99 -11.44
CA SER A 208 -10.40 -6.93 -10.44
C SER A 208 -9.60 -7.23 -9.18
N TRP A 209 -8.75 -6.29 -8.76
CA TRP A 209 -7.88 -6.41 -7.60
C TRP A 209 -8.19 -5.31 -6.58
N ILE A 210 -7.99 -5.60 -5.30
CA ILE A 210 -7.92 -4.61 -4.23
C ILE A 210 -6.46 -4.36 -3.89
N LEU A 211 -6.09 -3.09 -3.92
CA LEU A 211 -4.84 -2.57 -3.39
C LEU A 211 -5.17 -1.79 -2.11
N ASP A 212 -4.78 -2.36 -0.97
CA ASP A 212 -5.09 -1.83 0.36
C ASP A 212 -3.81 -1.34 1.05
N LEU A 213 -3.63 -0.02 1.04
CA LEU A 213 -2.47 0.65 1.63
C LEU A 213 -2.55 0.73 3.15
N THR A 214 -3.75 0.60 3.71
CA THR A 214 -4.07 0.88 5.11
C THR A 214 -4.67 -0.31 5.86
N GLY A 215 -4.73 -1.49 5.23
CA GLY A 215 -5.29 -2.71 5.82
C GLY A 215 -4.61 -3.18 7.11
N ALA A 216 -3.39 -2.70 7.38
CA ALA A 216 -2.70 -2.99 8.63
C ALA A 216 -3.47 -2.47 9.85
N GLN A 217 -4.32 -1.45 9.73
CA GLN A 217 -5.19 -0.99 10.82
C GLN A 217 -6.18 -2.07 11.32
N TYR A 218 -6.41 -3.10 10.50
CA TYR A 218 -7.24 -4.27 10.79
C TYR A 218 -6.42 -5.57 10.91
N GLY A 219 -5.08 -5.47 10.93
CA GLY A 219 -4.16 -6.61 10.94
C GLY A 219 -3.97 -7.32 9.60
N PHE A 220 -4.32 -6.69 8.48
CA PHE A 220 -4.07 -7.26 7.16
C PHE A 220 -2.70 -6.84 6.62
N GLN A 221 -1.88 -7.82 6.25
CA GLN A 221 -0.54 -7.57 5.71
C GLN A 221 -0.51 -7.53 4.18
N ASP A 222 -1.40 -8.28 3.54
CA ASP A 222 -1.50 -8.37 2.08
C ASP A 222 -1.83 -7.00 1.47
N VAL A 223 -1.01 -6.57 0.51
CA VAL A 223 -1.14 -5.25 -0.15
C VAL A 223 -1.92 -5.32 -1.45
N LEU A 224 -1.99 -6.50 -2.08
CA LEU A 224 -2.72 -6.75 -3.31
C LEU A 224 -3.45 -8.09 -3.22
N VAL A 225 -4.77 -8.08 -3.38
CA VAL A 225 -5.61 -9.28 -3.26
C VAL A 225 -6.70 -9.24 -4.35
N PRO A 226 -7.10 -10.36 -4.95
CA PRO A 226 -8.25 -10.41 -5.86
C PRO A 226 -9.51 -9.85 -5.20
N PHE A 227 -10.30 -9.07 -5.92
CA PHE A 227 -11.44 -8.32 -5.38
C PHE A 227 -12.43 -9.22 -4.63
N LEU A 228 -12.90 -10.28 -5.28
CA LEU A 228 -13.86 -11.22 -4.67
C LEU A 228 -13.27 -11.93 -3.46
N LYS A 229 -11.98 -12.30 -3.51
CA LYS A 229 -11.28 -12.92 -2.38
C LYS A 229 -11.19 -11.94 -1.20
N TYR A 230 -10.83 -10.69 -1.47
CA TYR A 230 -10.72 -9.65 -0.46
C TYR A 230 -12.06 -9.43 0.25
N THR A 231 -13.14 -9.21 -0.51
CA THR A 231 -14.45 -8.91 0.06
C THR A 231 -15.06 -10.10 0.79
N HIS A 232 -14.85 -11.32 0.28
CA HIS A 232 -15.33 -12.54 0.92
C HIS A 232 -14.56 -12.86 2.21
N ASP A 233 -13.23 -12.96 2.14
CA ASP A 233 -12.41 -13.43 3.28
C ASP A 233 -12.43 -12.46 4.46
N LYS A 234 -12.70 -11.17 4.20
CA LYS A 234 -12.78 -10.10 5.20
C LYS A 234 -14.21 -9.67 5.53
N GLU A 235 -15.20 -10.39 5.00
CA GLU A 235 -16.64 -10.16 5.20
C GLU A 235 -17.00 -8.68 4.99
N CYS A 236 -16.60 -8.11 3.84
CA CYS A 236 -16.77 -6.69 3.58
C CYS A 236 -18.16 -6.34 3.04
N ASP A 237 -18.72 -5.25 3.54
CA ASP A 237 -19.90 -4.61 2.96
C ASP A 237 -19.48 -3.43 2.08
N VAL A 238 -20.04 -3.29 0.88
CA VAL A 238 -19.78 -2.13 0.02
C VAL A 238 -20.58 -0.94 0.56
N VAL A 239 -19.89 0.17 0.86
CA VAL A 239 -20.52 1.36 1.48
C VAL A 239 -20.63 2.52 0.49
N SER A 240 -19.65 2.68 -0.39
CA SER A 240 -19.70 3.68 -1.48
C SER A 240 -19.24 3.06 -2.80
N GLY A 241 -19.80 3.58 -3.89
CA GLY A 241 -19.44 3.17 -5.25
C GLY A 241 -18.02 3.60 -5.64
N ALA A 242 -17.65 3.29 -6.88
CA ALA A 242 -16.38 3.70 -7.45
C ALA A 242 -16.27 5.23 -7.58
N GLU A 243 -15.26 5.81 -6.96
CA GLU A 243 -14.88 7.22 -7.08
C GLU A 243 -13.61 7.37 -7.93
N SER A 244 -13.47 8.53 -8.58
CA SER A 244 -12.32 8.79 -9.44
C SER A 244 -11.00 8.80 -8.67
N PHE A 245 -10.00 8.09 -9.18
CA PHE A 245 -8.61 8.16 -8.67
C PHE A 245 -7.78 9.27 -9.33
N GLU A 246 -8.40 10.14 -10.14
CA GLU A 246 -7.76 11.35 -10.70
C GLU A 246 -7.70 12.48 -9.68
N ILE A 247 -7.02 12.19 -8.56
CA ILE A 247 -6.82 13.11 -7.44
C ILE A 247 -5.36 13.53 -7.32
N THR A 248 -5.13 14.55 -6.50
CA THR A 248 -3.80 15.06 -6.12
C THR A 248 -3.48 14.66 -4.68
N GLU A 249 -2.23 14.85 -4.30
CA GLU A 249 -1.70 14.59 -2.97
C GLU A 249 -2.39 15.43 -1.87
N THR A 250 -3.14 16.45 -2.24
CA THR A 250 -3.86 17.35 -1.32
C THR A 250 -5.37 17.30 -1.47
N SER A 251 -5.93 16.44 -2.32
CA SER A 251 -7.37 16.49 -2.67
C SER A 251 -8.30 16.21 -1.49
N ASP A 252 -7.96 15.25 -0.63
CA ASP A 252 -8.64 14.98 0.65
C ASP A 252 -8.54 16.19 1.59
N LEU A 253 -7.35 16.78 1.76
CA LEU A 253 -7.16 17.99 2.55
C LEU A 253 -8.00 19.15 2.02
N ASP A 254 -8.01 19.37 0.71
CA ASP A 254 -8.74 20.46 0.06
C ASP A 254 -10.26 20.30 0.23
N SER A 255 -10.74 19.06 0.30
CA SER A 255 -12.14 18.73 0.57
C SER A 255 -12.52 18.99 2.02
N VAL A 256 -11.64 18.63 2.97
CA VAL A 256 -11.89 18.74 4.41
C VAL A 256 -11.68 20.18 4.92
N ILE A 257 -10.67 20.89 4.42
CA ILE A 257 -10.37 22.30 4.79
C ILE A 257 -11.56 23.22 4.58
N LYS A 258 -12.40 22.96 3.57
CA LYS A 258 -13.62 23.74 3.30
C LYS A 258 -14.68 23.60 4.39
N LYS A 259 -14.65 22.52 5.16
CA LYS A 259 -15.62 22.20 6.22
C LYS A 259 -15.22 22.77 7.60
N PHE A 260 -13.98 23.22 7.76
CA PHE A 260 -13.45 23.68 9.04
C PHE A 260 -12.97 25.13 8.99
N THR A 261 -13.01 25.81 10.14
CA THR A 261 -12.52 27.18 10.34
C THR A 261 -11.53 27.24 11.51
N GLY A 262 -10.90 28.41 11.72
CA GLY A 262 -10.02 28.66 12.86
C GLY A 262 -8.84 27.67 12.95
N VAL A 263 -8.58 27.19 14.17
CA VAL A 263 -7.44 26.31 14.47
C VAL A 263 -7.49 25.01 13.68
N ARG A 264 -8.65 24.33 13.61
CA ARG A 264 -8.79 23.05 12.89
C ARG A 264 -8.41 23.18 11.42
N ARG A 265 -8.79 24.30 10.79
CA ARG A 265 -8.36 24.62 9.42
C ARG A 265 -6.84 24.81 9.34
N ALA A 266 -6.25 25.54 10.29
CA ALA A 266 -4.81 25.78 10.33
C ALA A 266 -4.01 24.46 10.49
N ILE A 267 -4.50 23.52 11.32
CA ILE A 267 -3.90 22.19 11.52
C ILE A 267 -3.83 21.40 10.20
N LEU A 268 -4.94 21.38 9.46
CA LEU A 268 -5.01 20.70 8.16
C LEU A 268 -4.10 21.38 7.12
N CYS A 269 -4.14 22.72 7.06
CA CYS A 269 -3.27 23.49 6.15
C CYS A 269 -1.78 23.23 6.40
N ALA A 270 -1.38 23.01 7.66
CA ALA A 270 0.01 22.76 8.02
C ALA A 270 0.56 21.44 7.46
N GLU A 271 -0.29 20.50 7.00
CA GLU A 271 0.19 19.24 6.42
C GLU A 271 0.64 19.43 4.97
N ARG A 272 0.06 20.42 4.28
CA ARG A 272 0.23 20.63 2.85
C ARG A 272 1.70 20.70 2.41
N PRO A 273 2.62 21.42 3.10
CA PRO A 273 4.01 21.47 2.69
C PRO A 273 4.68 20.09 2.68
N ALA A 274 4.36 19.20 3.64
CA ALA A 274 4.89 17.85 3.68
C ALA A 274 4.43 17.00 2.49
N ARG A 275 3.14 17.10 2.15
CA ARG A 275 2.58 16.40 0.98
C ARG A 275 3.20 16.86 -0.34
N LEU A 276 3.42 18.16 -0.50
CA LEU A 276 4.09 18.71 -1.68
C LEU A 276 5.58 18.30 -1.74
N ARG A 277 6.27 18.21 -0.59
CA ARG A 277 7.62 17.65 -0.53
C ARG A 277 7.65 16.19 -0.96
N PHE A 278 6.68 15.38 -0.51
CA PHE A 278 6.52 14.00 -0.94
C PHE A 278 6.29 13.90 -2.45
N ALA A 279 5.38 14.69 -3.00
CA ALA A 279 5.11 14.74 -4.44
C ALA A 279 6.38 15.07 -5.26
N ALA A 280 7.17 16.05 -4.80
CA ALA A 280 8.44 16.40 -5.44
C ALA A 280 9.51 15.28 -5.39
N PHE A 281 9.41 14.35 -4.44
CA PHE A 281 10.20 13.12 -4.47
C PHE A 281 9.67 12.13 -5.51
N VAL A 282 8.36 11.91 -5.55
CA VAL A 282 7.69 11.04 -6.54
C VAL A 282 8.02 11.47 -7.97
N ASP A 283 8.14 12.78 -8.23
CA ASP A 283 8.52 13.30 -9.56
C ASP A 283 9.88 12.80 -10.04
N ARG A 284 10.79 12.43 -9.13
CA ARG A 284 12.13 11.88 -9.45
C ARG A 284 12.16 10.36 -9.63
N ILE A 285 11.08 9.65 -9.30
CA ILE A 285 11.03 8.18 -9.40
C ILE A 285 10.88 7.74 -10.84
N ASP A 286 11.76 6.84 -11.31
CA ASP A 286 11.65 6.25 -12.64
C ASP A 286 10.74 5.01 -12.63
N LYS A 287 9.95 4.83 -13.69
CA LYS A 287 9.03 3.67 -13.82
C LYS A 287 9.75 2.33 -13.86
N ASN A 288 11.02 2.30 -14.26
CA ASN A 288 11.89 1.12 -14.28
C ASN A 288 12.23 0.63 -12.85
N ILE A 289 11.76 1.31 -11.80
CA ILE A 289 11.78 0.80 -10.42
C ILE A 289 11.13 -0.59 -10.31
N LEU A 290 10.14 -0.88 -11.17
CA LEU A 290 9.45 -2.17 -11.22
C LEU A 290 10.24 -3.29 -11.91
N ASP A 291 11.32 -2.99 -12.62
CA ASP A 291 11.98 -3.96 -13.51
C ASP A 291 13.10 -4.75 -12.81
N GLY A 292 13.39 -5.93 -13.37
CA GLY A 292 14.44 -6.83 -12.91
C GLY A 292 13.92 -8.07 -12.19
N SER A 293 14.86 -8.91 -11.73
CA SER A 293 14.58 -10.06 -10.87
C SER A 293 13.94 -9.63 -9.55
N MET A 294 13.55 -10.59 -8.70
CA MET A 294 13.08 -10.30 -7.35
C MET A 294 14.15 -9.57 -6.55
N ASP A 295 15.39 -10.07 -6.53
CA ASP A 295 16.48 -9.47 -5.76
C ASP A 295 16.83 -8.05 -6.23
N ILE A 296 16.81 -7.81 -7.55
CA ILE A 296 17.00 -6.46 -8.10
C ILE A 296 15.88 -5.52 -7.64
N PHE A 297 14.63 -6.00 -7.65
CA PHE A 297 13.50 -5.22 -7.16
C PHE A 297 13.60 -4.91 -5.67
N GLU A 298 13.96 -5.89 -4.83
CA GLU A 298 14.15 -5.69 -3.40
C GLU A 298 15.27 -4.69 -3.09
N ASN A 299 16.38 -4.74 -3.83
CA ASN A 299 17.46 -3.76 -3.71
C ASN A 299 16.99 -2.34 -4.09
N LYS A 300 16.24 -2.21 -5.19
CA LYS A 300 15.65 -0.93 -5.60
C LYS A 300 14.65 -0.41 -4.56
N LEU A 301 13.84 -1.28 -3.98
CA LEU A 301 12.88 -0.94 -2.93
C LEU A 301 13.59 -0.48 -1.65
N GLY A 302 14.68 -1.14 -1.26
CA GLY A 302 15.56 -0.70 -0.17
C GLY A 302 16.12 0.70 -0.39
N ALA A 303 16.71 0.94 -1.57
CA ALA A 303 17.24 2.26 -1.94
C ALA A 303 16.15 3.33 -1.98
N PHE A 304 14.97 3.01 -2.52
CA PHE A 304 13.80 3.88 -2.55
C PHE A 304 13.39 4.33 -1.14
N ARG A 305 13.24 3.39 -0.20
CA ARG A 305 12.85 3.66 1.19
C ARG A 305 13.85 4.59 1.87
N LEU A 306 15.14 4.31 1.71
CA LEU A 306 16.21 5.13 2.30
C LEU A 306 16.19 6.56 1.73
N ALA A 307 16.11 6.70 0.40
CA ALA A 307 16.09 7.99 -0.27
C ALA A 307 14.85 8.81 0.11
N LEU A 308 13.68 8.19 0.19
CA LEU A 308 12.45 8.85 0.61
C LEU A 308 12.54 9.33 2.07
N LYS A 309 13.03 8.48 2.97
CA LYS A 309 13.22 8.83 4.38
C LYS A 309 14.15 10.04 4.54
N GLN A 310 15.28 10.05 3.82
CA GLN A 310 16.22 11.16 3.82
C GLN A 310 15.58 12.45 3.26
N HIS A 311 14.85 12.33 2.15
CA HIS A 311 14.18 13.48 1.53
C HIS A 311 13.15 14.11 2.46
N MET A 312 12.29 13.30 3.10
CA MET A 312 11.30 13.81 4.05
C MET A 312 11.95 14.46 5.27
N SER A 313 13.01 13.85 5.83
CA SER A 313 13.72 14.36 7.01
C SER A 313 14.47 15.68 6.77
N SER A 314 14.85 15.96 5.51
CA SER A 314 15.60 17.18 5.16
C SER A 314 14.76 18.47 5.28
N GLY A 315 13.43 18.35 5.18
CA GLY A 315 12.50 19.47 5.32
C GLY A 315 12.15 19.82 6.76
N SER A 316 12.25 18.86 7.69
CA SER A 316 11.82 19.03 9.09
C SER A 316 12.86 19.76 9.97
N ARG A 317 14.04 20.09 9.44
CA ARG A 317 15.10 20.83 10.18
C ARG A 317 14.98 22.36 10.09
N ARG A 318 13.89 22.88 9.50
CA ARG A 318 13.59 24.31 9.42
C ARG A 318 12.25 24.61 10.09
N SER A 319 12.19 24.48 11.40
CA SER A 319 11.12 25.04 12.24
C SER A 319 11.67 25.32 13.62
#